data_AF-A0AAJ2SHW5-F1
#
_entry.id   AF-A0AAJ2SHW5-F1
#
_cell.length_a   1.000
_cell.length_b   1.000
_cell.length_c   1.000
_cell.angle_alpha   90.00
_cell.angle_beta   90.00
_cell.angle_gamma   90.00
#
_symmetry.space_group_name_H-M   'P 1'
#
loop_
_entity.id
_entity.type
_entity.pdbx_description
1 polymer ?
#
loop_
_entity_poly.entity_id
_entity_poly.type
_entity_poly.pdbx_seq_one_letter_code
_entity_poly.pdbx_strand_id
1 'polypeptide(L)'
;MKYFIYLLFLIQFQSCKSDTVSTSIISSNKEIKVDTVNQDGYLINSIDKIAIGKKIEEENKIKQLKITLKNSFEREVVRPYMWDIFISNNDTLLQFYNYKKFIINNVKFKSYYIKIDYEDGNYESILLVNESLSTEYNSMIVYEELESEEKHLRNAQIKGDKIQIILKSPNRSENLDFQVKDGLFLDYFDLPIVNKKFGNKKILNDNEIFEYQLKGNTNNHLKNGYWIEKRYSYEYGKSIIQDGYYINGLRNGDWNFSPEGPVDMIKKFDNGRFISQSYP
;
A
#
# COMPACT_ATOMS: atom_id res chain seq x y z
N MET A 1 -80.90 -39.78 21.50
CA MET A 1 -81.20 -38.33 21.46
C MET A 1 -79.99 -37.60 20.91
N LYS A 2 -80.20 -36.83 19.84
CA LYS A 2 -79.45 -35.68 19.28
C LYS A 2 -77.90 -35.67 19.18
N TYR A 3 -77.50 -35.39 17.94
CA TYR A 3 -76.23 -35.08 17.27
C TYR A 3 -75.21 -34.07 17.88
N PHE A 4 -74.05 -34.06 17.18
CA PHE A 4 -72.97 -33.04 17.00
C PHE A 4 -71.75 -33.16 17.93
N ILE A 5 -70.60 -33.73 17.51
CA ILE A 5 -69.54 -33.42 16.50
C ILE A 5 -68.64 -32.20 16.86
N TYR A 6 -67.32 -32.48 16.78
CA TYR A 6 -66.10 -31.65 16.67
C TYR A 6 -65.43 -31.30 18.02
N LEU A 7 -64.12 -31.43 18.20
CA LEU A 7 -63.00 -31.23 17.27
C LEU A 7 -61.75 -32.00 17.75
N LEU A 8 -60.96 -32.53 16.80
CA LEU A 8 -59.61 -33.08 17.01
C LEU A 8 -58.62 -32.00 17.48
N PHE A 9 -57.80 -32.31 18.48
CA PHE A 9 -56.32 -32.39 18.39
C PHE A 9 -55.77 -32.80 19.77
N LEU A 10 -55.25 -34.03 19.86
CA LEU A 10 -54.53 -34.52 21.03
C LEU A 10 -53.11 -33.95 21.00
N ILE A 11 -52.88 -32.97 21.88
CA ILE A 11 -51.55 -32.58 22.35
C ILE A 11 -51.19 -33.49 23.52
N GLN A 12 -49.88 -33.67 23.70
CA GLN A 12 -49.17 -34.18 24.88
C GLN A 12 -48.78 -35.66 24.75
N PHE A 13 -47.55 -36.04 25.05
CA PHE A 13 -46.94 -35.78 26.35
C PHE A 13 -45.41 -35.82 26.37
N GLN A 14 -44.86 -34.98 27.27
CA GLN A 14 -43.84 -35.25 28.30
C GLN A 14 -42.49 -35.86 27.88
N SER A 15 -41.36 -35.51 28.49
CA SER A 15 -41.04 -34.64 29.62
C SER A 15 -39.52 -34.49 29.61
N CYS A 16 -39.04 -33.27 29.86
CA CYS A 16 -37.63 -32.90 29.90
C CYS A 16 -37.05 -33.04 31.32
N LYS A 17 -35.81 -33.55 31.41
CA LYS A 17 -34.71 -33.25 32.36
C LYS A 17 -33.64 -34.36 32.20
N SER A 18 -32.34 -34.16 32.10
CA SER A 18 -31.45 -32.99 31.93
C SER A 18 -30.02 -33.53 31.67
N ASP A 19 -29.21 -32.70 31.01
CA ASP A 19 -27.85 -32.86 30.45
C ASP A 19 -26.78 -33.50 31.37
N THR A 20 -25.70 -34.12 30.87
CA THR A 20 -24.60 -33.43 30.15
C THR A 20 -23.57 -34.36 29.47
N VAL A 21 -23.28 -33.98 28.21
CA VAL A 21 -22.00 -33.90 27.47
C VAL A 21 -21.17 -35.18 27.23
N SER A 22 -21.23 -35.65 25.98
CA SER A 22 -20.07 -36.22 25.29
C SER A 22 -20.03 -35.74 23.84
N THR A 23 -18.83 -35.32 23.44
CA THR A 23 -18.41 -34.89 22.12
C THR A 23 -18.80 -35.89 21.03
N SER A 24 -19.44 -35.42 19.96
CA SER A 24 -19.55 -36.20 18.73
C SER A 24 -19.18 -35.35 17.51
N ILE A 25 -18.21 -35.92 16.80
CA ILE A 25 -17.69 -35.52 15.50
C ILE A 25 -18.84 -35.57 14.50
N ILE A 26 -19.08 -34.48 13.78
CA ILE A 26 -19.85 -34.52 12.53
C ILE A 26 -18.93 -34.03 11.42
N SER A 27 -18.40 -35.02 10.69
CA SER A 27 -17.91 -34.85 9.34
C SER A 27 -19.08 -34.50 8.42
N SER A 28 -19.01 -33.34 7.77
CA SER A 28 -19.67 -33.13 6.49
C SER A 28 -18.70 -32.47 5.53
N ASN A 29 -18.12 -33.31 4.67
CA ASN A 29 -17.40 -32.92 3.47
C ASN A 29 -18.27 -32.00 2.61
N LYS A 30 -17.89 -30.73 2.58
CA LYS A 30 -17.69 -30.01 1.32
C LYS A 30 -16.31 -29.40 1.41
N GLU A 31 -15.31 -30.16 0.97
CA GLU A 31 -14.10 -29.54 0.44
C GLU A 31 -14.56 -28.57 -0.64
N ILE A 32 -14.68 -27.30 -0.27
CA ILE A 32 -14.55 -26.23 -1.24
C ILE A 32 -13.12 -26.42 -1.74
N LYS A 33 -12.99 -27.06 -2.90
CA LYS A 33 -11.82 -26.88 -3.74
C LYS A 33 -11.76 -25.39 -3.99
N VAL A 34 -11.03 -24.69 -3.12
CA VAL A 34 -10.40 -23.45 -3.50
C VAL A 34 -9.44 -23.92 -4.56
N ASP A 35 -9.82 -23.76 -5.82
CA ASP A 35 -8.87 -23.76 -6.91
C ASP A 35 -7.86 -22.67 -6.53
N THR A 36 -6.79 -23.08 -5.85
CA THR A 36 -5.57 -22.30 -5.76
C THR A 36 -5.12 -22.17 -7.20
N VAL A 37 -5.58 -21.09 -7.85
CA VAL A 37 -4.99 -20.64 -9.09
C VAL A 37 -3.53 -20.40 -8.71
N ASN A 38 -2.66 -21.34 -9.03
CA ASN A 38 -1.22 -21.14 -9.07
C ASN A 38 -1.00 -20.03 -10.10
N GLN A 39 -1.09 -18.78 -9.66
CA GLN A 39 -0.51 -17.68 -10.38
C GLN A 39 0.97 -17.72 -10.03
N ASP A 40 1.77 -18.18 -10.99
CA ASP A 40 3.23 -18.33 -10.91
C ASP A 40 4.00 -16.99 -10.72
N GLY A 41 3.34 -15.99 -10.16
CA GLY A 41 3.84 -14.64 -9.99
C GLY A 41 3.59 -13.74 -11.20
N TYR A 42 3.95 -12.47 -11.05
CA TYR A 42 3.96 -11.50 -12.13
C TYR A 42 5.37 -10.94 -12.30
N LEU A 43 5.82 -10.84 -13.56
CA LEU A 43 6.93 -9.98 -13.93
C LEU A 43 6.36 -8.77 -14.66
N ILE A 44 6.50 -7.59 -14.08
CA ILE A 44 6.00 -6.33 -14.62
C ILE A 44 7.21 -5.47 -14.95
N ASN A 45 7.63 -5.50 -16.21
CA ASN A 45 8.79 -4.77 -16.72
C ASN A 45 8.50 -4.00 -18.01
N SER A 46 7.23 -3.90 -18.39
CA SER A 46 6.73 -3.10 -19.51
C SER A 46 5.21 -2.91 -19.40
N ILE A 47 4.70 -1.94 -20.17
CA ILE A 47 3.26 -1.78 -20.38
C ILE A 47 2.78 -2.74 -21.45
N ASP A 48 1.80 -3.58 -21.11
CA ASP A 48 1.02 -4.37 -22.07
C ASP A 48 -0.01 -3.44 -22.74
N LYS A 49 0.35 -2.93 -23.91
CA LYS A 49 -0.45 -1.93 -24.63
C LYS A 49 -1.86 -2.45 -24.98
N ILE A 50 -2.06 -3.76 -25.11
CA ILE A 50 -3.37 -4.38 -25.39
C ILE A 50 -4.28 -4.33 -24.16
N ALA A 51 -3.70 -4.32 -22.96
CA ALA A 51 -4.43 -4.25 -21.71
C ALA A 51 -4.86 -2.83 -21.32
N ILE A 52 -4.45 -1.80 -22.06
CA ILE A 52 -4.90 -0.42 -21.82
C ILE A 52 -6.38 -0.29 -22.20
N GLY A 53 -7.20 -0.03 -21.18
CA GLY A 53 -8.62 0.17 -21.32
C GLY A 53 -8.99 1.63 -21.62
N LYS A 54 -10.26 1.96 -21.38
CA LYS A 54 -10.78 3.31 -21.61
C LYS A 54 -10.12 4.34 -20.68
N LYS A 55 -9.87 5.52 -21.24
CA LYS A 55 -9.50 6.73 -20.50
C LYS A 55 -10.57 7.02 -19.45
N ILE A 56 -10.13 7.44 -18.27
CA ILE A 56 -11.00 7.86 -17.17
C ILE A 56 -11.19 9.37 -17.31
N GLU A 57 -12.44 9.79 -17.50
CA GLU A 57 -12.81 11.20 -17.66
C GLU A 57 -13.57 11.76 -16.45
N GLU A 58 -13.99 10.89 -15.53
CA GLU A 58 -14.72 11.31 -14.33
C GLU A 58 -13.80 12.10 -13.38
N GLU A 59 -14.12 13.38 -13.18
CA GLU A 59 -13.29 14.33 -12.42
C GLU A 59 -13.03 13.87 -10.98
N ASN A 60 -14.07 13.42 -10.28
CA ASN A 60 -13.95 12.90 -8.91
C ASN A 60 -13.01 11.70 -8.84
N LYS A 61 -13.09 10.81 -9.85
CA LYS A 61 -12.23 9.63 -9.92
C LYS A 61 -10.78 10.02 -10.19
N ILE A 62 -10.54 10.96 -11.11
CA ILE A 62 -9.22 11.51 -11.40
C ILE A 62 -8.62 12.14 -10.13
N LYS A 63 -9.38 12.94 -9.40
CA LYS A 63 -8.93 13.56 -8.14
C LYS A 63 -8.51 12.51 -7.10
N GLN A 64 -9.30 11.45 -6.94
CA GLN A 64 -8.95 10.32 -6.05
C GLN A 64 -7.68 9.60 -6.52
N LEU A 65 -7.53 9.35 -7.82
CA LEU A 65 -6.34 8.69 -8.37
C LEU A 65 -5.08 9.54 -8.21
N LYS A 66 -5.17 10.86 -8.39
CA LYS A 66 -4.07 11.80 -8.12
C LYS A 66 -3.61 11.74 -6.67
N ILE A 67 -4.56 11.76 -5.72
CA ILE A 67 -4.24 11.60 -4.29
C ILE A 67 -3.58 10.24 -4.02
N THR A 68 -4.12 9.16 -4.60
CA THR A 68 -3.60 7.80 -4.44
C THR A 68 -2.18 7.67 -5.00
N LEU A 69 -1.93 8.24 -6.18
CA LEU A 69 -0.62 8.26 -6.81
C LEU A 69 0.37 9.08 -5.98
N LYS A 70 -0.03 10.26 -5.51
CA LYS A 70 0.79 11.11 -4.62
C LYS A 70 1.19 10.34 -3.36
N ASN A 71 0.23 9.67 -2.71
CA ASN A 71 0.51 8.86 -1.52
C ASN A 71 1.48 7.70 -1.83
N SER A 72 1.32 7.04 -2.98
CA SER A 72 2.23 5.96 -3.40
C SER A 72 3.67 6.45 -3.55
N PHE A 73 3.85 7.67 -4.06
CA PHE A 73 5.15 8.30 -4.17
C PHE A 73 5.71 8.77 -2.81
N GLU A 74 4.91 9.42 -1.96
CA GLU A 74 5.35 9.92 -0.65
C GLU A 74 5.74 8.79 0.32
N ARG A 75 5.29 7.57 0.06
CA ARG A 75 5.73 6.38 0.79
C ARG A 75 7.21 6.07 0.55
N GLU A 76 7.76 6.45 -0.59
CA GLU A 76 9.17 6.23 -0.89
C GLU A 76 10.06 7.07 0.02
N VAL A 77 11.18 6.48 0.42
CA VAL A 77 12.15 7.19 1.27
C VAL A 77 12.92 8.22 0.44
N VAL A 78 13.30 7.81 -0.76
CA VAL A 78 14.03 8.60 -1.75
C VAL A 78 13.08 9.56 -2.44
N ARG A 79 13.55 10.76 -2.80
CA ARG A 79 12.83 11.64 -3.72
C ARG A 79 12.48 10.89 -5.01
N PRO A 80 11.20 10.66 -5.34
CA PRO A 80 10.81 10.06 -6.60
C PRO A 80 11.24 10.96 -7.76
N TYR A 81 11.53 10.39 -8.93
CA TYR A 81 11.95 11.19 -10.10
C TYR A 81 10.84 12.14 -10.57
N MET A 82 9.60 11.66 -10.51
CA MET A 82 8.41 12.40 -10.95
C MET A 82 7.68 13.16 -9.83
N TRP A 83 8.42 13.53 -8.78
CA TRP A 83 7.87 14.29 -7.65
C TRP A 83 7.30 15.65 -8.05
N ASP A 84 7.87 16.25 -9.09
CA ASP A 84 7.53 17.56 -9.64
C ASP A 84 6.17 17.58 -10.36
N ILE A 85 5.59 16.42 -10.72
CA ILE A 85 4.21 16.34 -11.22
C ILE A 85 3.24 17.02 -10.23
N PHE A 86 3.46 16.83 -8.94
CA PHE A 86 2.56 17.36 -7.91
C PHE A 86 2.88 18.79 -7.49
N ILE A 87 3.83 19.42 -8.18
CA ILE A 87 4.26 20.79 -7.95
C ILE A 87 3.92 21.60 -9.19
N SER A 88 3.59 22.87 -9.01
CA SER A 88 3.31 23.79 -10.11
C SER A 88 2.14 23.42 -11.04
N ASN A 89 1.15 22.64 -10.56
CA ASN A 89 -0.04 22.19 -11.33
C ASN A 89 0.26 21.32 -12.56
N ASN A 90 1.45 20.70 -12.63
CA ASN A 90 1.81 19.73 -13.68
C ASN A 90 0.92 18.48 -13.64
N ASP A 91 0.26 18.22 -12.51
CA ASP A 91 -0.70 17.15 -12.30
C ASP A 91 -1.91 17.26 -13.25
N THR A 92 -2.16 18.42 -13.84
CA THR A 92 -3.18 18.60 -14.91
C THR A 92 -2.87 17.80 -16.17
N LEU A 93 -1.60 17.45 -16.41
CA LEU A 93 -1.17 16.65 -17.56
C LEU A 93 -1.39 15.14 -17.35
N LEU A 94 -1.64 14.70 -16.12
CA LEU A 94 -1.85 13.29 -15.80
C LEU A 94 -3.08 12.73 -16.51
N GLN A 95 -2.85 11.68 -17.29
CA GLN A 95 -3.92 10.90 -17.89
C GLN A 95 -4.01 9.53 -17.23
N PHE A 96 -5.23 9.09 -16.92
CA PHE A 96 -5.49 7.80 -16.29
C PHE A 96 -6.35 6.93 -17.20
N TYR A 97 -5.99 5.66 -17.30
CA TYR A 97 -6.72 4.65 -18.05
C TYR A 97 -6.96 3.44 -17.15
N ASN A 98 -8.12 2.81 -17.31
CA ASN A 98 -8.31 1.49 -16.70
C ASN A 98 -7.29 0.51 -17.31
N TYR A 99 -6.82 -0.44 -16.51
CA TYR A 99 -5.88 -1.45 -16.97
C TYR A 99 -6.32 -2.86 -16.50
N LYS A 100 -5.50 -3.88 -16.72
CA LYS A 100 -5.84 -5.27 -16.36
C LYS A 100 -5.76 -5.54 -14.85
N LYS A 101 -6.68 -6.34 -14.32
CA LYS A 101 -6.70 -6.69 -12.90
C LYS A 101 -5.50 -7.58 -12.53
N PHE A 102 -4.98 -7.38 -11.32
CA PHE A 102 -3.97 -8.24 -10.72
C PHE A 102 -4.56 -8.94 -9.51
N ILE A 103 -4.15 -10.17 -9.25
CA ILE A 103 -4.56 -10.92 -8.06
C ILE A 103 -3.29 -11.28 -7.30
N ILE A 104 -3.11 -10.75 -6.10
CA ILE A 104 -1.91 -10.98 -5.30
C ILE A 104 -2.36 -11.47 -3.94
N ASN A 105 -1.86 -12.62 -3.50
CA ASN A 105 -2.28 -13.25 -2.26
C ASN A 105 -3.82 -13.36 -2.13
N ASN A 106 -4.49 -13.85 -3.19
CA ASN A 106 -5.95 -13.95 -3.32
C ASN A 106 -6.75 -12.63 -3.24
N VAL A 107 -6.08 -11.48 -3.17
CA VAL A 107 -6.73 -10.16 -3.18
C VAL A 107 -6.71 -9.59 -4.60
N LYS A 108 -7.86 -9.11 -5.06
CA LYS A 108 -8.00 -8.47 -6.37
C LYS A 108 -7.66 -6.98 -6.26
N PHE A 109 -6.69 -6.54 -7.04
CA PHE A 109 -6.31 -5.12 -7.15
C PHE A 109 -6.85 -4.57 -8.46
N LYS A 110 -7.43 -3.37 -8.39
CA LYS A 110 -7.60 -2.55 -9.59
C LYS A 110 -6.24 -2.01 -9.99
N SER A 111 -6.07 -1.77 -11.28
CA SER A 111 -4.86 -1.19 -11.80
C SER A 111 -5.19 -0.08 -12.78
N TYR A 112 -4.28 0.88 -12.84
CA TYR A 112 -4.39 2.04 -13.68
C TYR A 112 -3.10 2.22 -14.44
N TYR A 113 -3.24 2.42 -15.75
CA TYR A 113 -2.16 2.92 -16.58
C TYR A 113 -2.19 4.44 -16.52
N ILE A 114 -1.04 5.03 -16.26
CA ILE A 114 -0.85 6.47 -16.06
C ILE A 114 0.13 6.94 -17.11
N LYS A 115 -0.18 8.07 -17.73
CA LYS A 115 0.66 8.67 -18.76
C LYS A 115 0.77 10.18 -18.59
N ILE A 116 1.96 10.71 -18.84
CA ILE A 116 2.16 12.12 -19.21
C ILE A 116 2.91 12.18 -20.55
N ASP A 117 2.40 13.01 -21.45
CA ASP A 117 3.07 13.37 -22.70
C ASP A 117 3.74 14.73 -22.48
N TYR A 118 5.08 14.75 -22.39
CA TYR A 118 5.87 15.99 -22.39
C TYR A 118 6.29 16.33 -23.83
N GLU A 119 6.76 17.56 -24.03
CA GLU A 119 7.28 18.00 -25.34
C GLU A 119 8.50 17.15 -25.77
N ASP A 120 9.42 16.90 -24.83
CA ASP A 120 10.70 16.23 -25.07
C ASP A 120 10.86 14.91 -24.29
N GLY A 121 9.75 14.30 -23.86
CA GLY A 121 9.80 13.08 -23.08
C GLY A 121 8.46 12.42 -22.82
N ASN A 122 8.49 11.24 -22.21
CA ASN A 122 7.30 10.50 -21.84
C ASN A 122 7.40 10.02 -20.39
N TYR A 123 6.24 9.89 -19.78
CA TYR A 123 6.10 9.19 -18.51
C TYR A 123 5.01 8.15 -18.63
N GLU A 124 5.31 6.92 -18.24
CA GLU A 124 4.37 5.81 -18.19
C GLU A 124 4.47 5.07 -16.86
N SER A 125 3.34 4.67 -16.28
CA SER A 125 3.32 3.97 -14.99
C SER A 125 2.13 3.02 -14.85
N ILE A 126 2.32 1.97 -14.03
CA ILE A 126 1.23 1.09 -13.57
C ILE A 126 1.08 1.25 -12.06
N LEU A 127 -0.08 1.74 -11.65
CA LEU A 127 -0.49 1.85 -10.26
C LEU A 127 -1.47 0.74 -9.91
N LEU A 128 -1.15 -0.06 -8.88
CA LEU A 128 -2.10 -1.00 -8.27
C LEU A 128 -2.79 -0.34 -7.08
N VAL A 129 -4.11 -0.56 -6.95
CA VAL A 129 -4.93 0.02 -5.89
C VAL A 129 -5.93 -1.01 -5.36
N ASN A 130 -5.96 -1.14 -4.04
CA ASN A 130 -7.06 -1.76 -3.31
C ASN A 130 -8.05 -0.68 -2.84
N GLU A 131 -9.06 -0.42 -3.65
CA GLU A 131 -10.04 0.63 -3.38
C GLU A 131 -10.97 0.35 -2.19
N SER A 132 -10.98 -0.87 -1.67
CA SER A 132 -11.77 -1.19 -0.48
C SER A 132 -11.15 -0.63 0.81
N LEU A 133 -9.90 -0.16 0.75
CA LEU A 133 -9.14 0.34 1.89
C LEU A 133 -8.86 1.84 1.73
N SER A 134 -8.93 2.57 2.84
CA SER A 134 -8.69 4.02 2.92
C SER A 134 -7.35 4.40 3.56
N THR A 135 -6.51 3.42 3.86
CA THR A 135 -5.18 3.60 4.46
C THR A 135 -4.15 4.05 3.42
N GLU A 136 -3.06 4.69 3.86
CA GLU A 136 -1.97 5.12 2.97
C GLU A 136 -1.24 3.96 2.25
N TYR A 137 -1.39 2.71 2.72
CA TYR A 137 -0.74 1.51 2.17
C TYR A 137 -1.60 0.74 1.14
N ASN A 138 -2.73 1.30 0.70
CA ASN A 138 -3.67 0.62 -0.19
C ASN A 138 -3.22 0.57 -1.67
N SER A 139 -2.09 1.21 -2.01
CA SER A 139 -1.63 1.37 -3.38
C SER A 139 -0.11 1.25 -3.50
N MET A 140 0.34 0.91 -4.70
CA MET A 140 1.75 0.76 -5.05
C MET A 140 1.96 0.95 -6.55
N ILE A 141 3.00 1.70 -6.91
CA ILE A 141 3.49 1.78 -8.29
C ILE A 141 4.38 0.56 -8.55
N VAL A 142 3.99 -0.27 -9.51
CA VAL A 142 4.68 -1.54 -9.84
C VAL A 142 5.41 -1.51 -11.19
N TYR A 143 5.20 -0.45 -11.96
CA TYR A 143 5.98 -0.14 -13.15
C TYR A 143 6.06 1.37 -13.28
N GLU A 144 7.21 1.86 -13.72
CA GLU A 144 7.43 3.27 -14.03
C GLU A 144 8.53 3.39 -15.06
N GLU A 145 8.31 4.21 -16.09
CA GLU A 145 9.31 4.56 -17.08
C GLU A 145 9.22 6.05 -17.34
N LEU A 146 10.35 6.74 -17.17
CA LEU A 146 10.55 8.13 -17.52
C LEU A 146 11.66 8.18 -18.57
N GLU A 147 11.32 8.57 -19.79
CA GLU A 147 12.30 8.93 -20.80
C GLU A 147 12.31 10.46 -20.93
N SER A 148 13.31 11.08 -20.30
CA SER A 148 13.61 12.51 -20.39
C SER A 148 15.14 12.70 -20.35
N GLU A 149 15.63 13.89 -20.00
CA GLU A 149 17.04 14.12 -19.67
C GLU A 149 17.53 13.15 -18.57
N GLU A 150 16.67 12.82 -17.60
CA GLU A 150 16.95 11.84 -16.56
C GLU A 150 16.12 10.58 -16.79
N LYS A 151 16.77 9.49 -17.20
CA LYS A 151 16.09 8.20 -17.37
C LYS A 151 15.78 7.55 -16.02
N HIS A 152 14.55 7.12 -15.81
CA HIS A 152 14.18 6.34 -14.64
C HIS A 152 13.35 5.13 -15.05
N LEU A 153 13.63 3.98 -14.43
CA LEU A 153 12.88 2.75 -14.64
C LEU A 153 12.60 2.07 -13.29
N ARG A 154 11.37 1.62 -13.12
CA ARG A 154 10.90 0.77 -12.02
C ARG A 154 10.26 -0.47 -12.60
N ASN A 155 10.71 -1.63 -12.13
CA ASN A 155 10.12 -2.92 -12.47
C ASN A 155 9.66 -3.64 -11.21
N ALA A 156 8.66 -4.51 -11.31
CA ALA A 156 8.21 -5.35 -10.22
C ALA A 156 8.32 -6.84 -10.56
N GLN A 157 8.75 -7.62 -9.58
CA GLN A 157 8.58 -9.07 -9.54
C GLN A 157 7.69 -9.43 -8.35
N ILE A 158 6.57 -10.10 -8.64
CA ILE A 158 5.57 -10.50 -7.65
C ILE A 158 5.58 -12.02 -7.56
N LYS A 159 5.73 -12.58 -6.36
CA LYS A 159 5.68 -14.03 -6.11
C LYS A 159 4.93 -14.30 -4.82
N GLY A 160 3.79 -14.98 -4.91
CA GLY A 160 2.90 -15.20 -3.76
C GLY A 160 2.42 -13.87 -3.18
N ASP A 161 2.81 -13.59 -1.93
CA ASP A 161 2.53 -12.34 -1.23
C ASP A 161 3.70 -11.34 -1.25
N LYS A 162 4.85 -11.69 -1.85
CA LYS A 162 6.03 -10.83 -1.91
C LYS A 162 6.06 -10.04 -3.21
N ILE A 163 6.50 -8.79 -3.09
CA ILE A 163 6.78 -7.91 -4.22
C ILE A 163 8.18 -7.37 -4.06
N GLN A 164 9.02 -7.59 -5.07
CA GLN A 164 10.30 -6.92 -5.20
C GLN A 164 10.19 -5.84 -6.27
N ILE A 165 10.51 -4.60 -5.90
CA ILE A 165 10.65 -3.47 -6.81
C ILE A 165 12.13 -3.28 -7.11
N ILE A 166 12.46 -3.18 -8.40
CA ILE A 166 13.81 -2.88 -8.88
C ILE A 166 13.78 -1.49 -9.48
N LEU A 167 14.45 -0.55 -8.82
CA LEU A 167 14.65 0.82 -9.29
C LEU A 167 15.98 0.90 -10.05
N LYS A 168 15.96 1.58 -11.20
CA LYS A 168 17.13 1.88 -12.02
C LYS A 168 17.10 3.34 -12.44
N SER A 169 18.23 4.00 -12.27
CA SER A 169 18.52 5.33 -12.82
C SER A 169 20.02 5.40 -13.16
N PRO A 170 20.50 6.43 -13.88
CA PRO A 170 21.87 6.48 -14.39
C PRO A 170 22.95 6.18 -13.34
N ASN A 171 22.72 6.60 -12.11
CA ASN A 171 23.70 6.49 -11.02
C ASN A 171 23.25 5.57 -9.87
N ARG A 172 22.12 4.87 -10.00
CA ARG A 172 21.54 4.10 -8.89
C ARG A 172 20.77 2.87 -9.37
N SER A 173 21.01 1.74 -8.71
CA SER A 173 20.13 0.59 -8.79
C SER A 173 19.86 0.06 -7.39
N GLU A 174 18.58 -0.12 -7.07
CA GLU A 174 18.15 -0.57 -5.75
C GLU A 174 16.99 -1.53 -5.84
N ASN A 175 16.98 -2.48 -4.90
CA ASN A 175 15.87 -3.39 -4.70
C ASN A 175 15.14 -2.99 -3.42
N LEU A 176 13.82 -2.91 -3.50
CA LEU A 176 12.92 -2.67 -2.39
C LEU A 176 11.97 -3.86 -2.28
N ASP A 177 11.89 -4.44 -1.10
CA ASP A 177 11.05 -5.61 -0.86
C ASP A 177 9.81 -5.23 -0.05
N PHE A 178 8.67 -5.79 -0.44
CA PHE A 178 7.37 -5.55 0.15
C PHE A 178 6.60 -6.85 0.32
N GLN A 179 5.60 -6.81 1.20
CA GLN A 179 4.65 -7.89 1.42
C GLN A 179 3.22 -7.38 1.28
N VAL A 180 2.39 -8.15 0.58
CA VAL A 180 0.94 -7.93 0.49
C VAL A 180 0.24 -8.70 1.61
N LYS A 181 -0.31 -7.95 2.58
CA LYS A 181 -1.05 -8.52 3.70
C LYS A 181 -2.38 -7.81 3.85
N ASP A 182 -3.47 -8.57 3.88
CA ASP A 182 -4.84 -8.05 4.00
C ASP A 182 -5.17 -6.97 2.94
N GLY A 183 -4.56 -7.10 1.76
CA GLY A 183 -4.73 -6.15 0.65
C GLY A 183 -3.96 -4.84 0.79
N LEU A 184 -3.02 -4.75 1.74
CA LEU A 184 -2.10 -3.64 1.96
C LEU A 184 -0.71 -3.98 1.45
N PHE A 185 -0.01 -3.02 0.86
CA PHE A 185 1.38 -3.17 0.44
C PHE A 185 2.30 -2.66 1.55
N LEU A 186 3.01 -3.52 2.26
CA LEU A 186 3.81 -3.16 3.44
C LEU A 186 5.30 -3.36 3.19
N ASP A 187 6.14 -2.49 3.74
CA ASP A 187 7.61 -2.63 3.65
C ASP A 187 8.07 -3.93 4.33
N TYR A 188 8.95 -4.68 3.66
CA TYR A 188 9.46 -5.95 4.17
C TYR A 188 10.97 -5.86 4.46
N PHE A 189 11.38 -6.37 5.62
CA PHE A 189 12.76 -6.35 6.09
C PHE A 189 13.17 -7.70 6.68
N ASP A 190 14.30 -8.26 6.23
CA ASP A 190 14.83 -9.51 6.79
C ASP A 190 15.51 -9.34 8.15
N LEU A 191 15.89 -8.11 8.50
CA LEU A 191 16.60 -7.82 9.75
C LEU A 191 15.64 -7.41 10.86
N PRO A 192 15.82 -7.91 12.10
CA PRO A 192 15.02 -7.50 13.27
C PRO A 192 15.24 -6.03 13.66
N ILE A 193 16.41 -5.48 13.32
CA ILE A 193 16.78 -4.09 13.58
C ILE A 193 17.28 -3.50 12.27
N VAL A 194 16.72 -2.35 11.88
CA VAL A 194 17.11 -1.61 10.69
C VAL A 194 17.82 -0.34 11.12
N ASN A 195 18.98 -0.07 10.52
CA ASN A 195 19.71 1.20 10.65
C ASN A 195 20.45 1.49 9.35
N LYS A 196 19.71 1.97 8.34
CA LYS A 196 20.23 2.27 7.01
C LYS A 196 20.36 3.79 6.84
N LYS A 197 21.46 4.24 6.26
CA LYS A 197 21.73 5.64 5.89
C LYS A 197 22.31 5.67 4.49
N PHE A 198 21.79 6.54 3.62
CA PHE A 198 22.19 6.59 2.21
C PHE A 198 21.84 7.94 1.57
N GLY A 199 22.21 8.11 0.29
CA GLY A 199 22.07 9.37 -0.44
C GLY A 199 23.23 10.34 -0.17
N ASN A 200 23.04 11.61 -0.52
CA ASN A 200 24.08 12.62 -0.38
C ASN A 200 24.49 12.80 1.09
N LYS A 201 25.79 12.94 1.31
CA LYS A 201 26.39 13.15 2.63
C LYS A 201 26.77 14.62 2.79
N LYS A 202 26.32 15.24 3.89
CA LYS A 202 26.77 16.56 4.35
C LYS A 202 27.46 16.40 5.70
N ILE A 203 28.53 17.15 5.92
CA ILE A 203 29.20 17.23 7.22
C ILE A 203 28.79 18.56 7.85
N LEU A 204 28.20 18.51 9.03
CA LEU A 204 27.76 19.69 9.78
C LEU A 204 28.23 19.55 11.23
N ASN A 205 29.09 20.46 11.69
CA ASN A 205 29.68 20.42 13.04
C ASN A 205 30.25 19.02 13.38
N ASP A 206 31.10 18.50 12.50
CA ASP A 206 31.72 17.15 12.58
C ASP A 206 30.76 15.95 12.58
N ASN A 207 29.46 16.19 12.42
CA ASN A 207 28.47 15.12 12.30
C ASN A 207 28.13 14.83 10.84
N GLU A 208 28.11 13.54 10.50
CA GLU A 208 27.70 13.07 9.18
C GLU A 208 26.17 13.00 9.07
N ILE A 209 25.62 13.83 8.20
CA ILE A 209 24.20 13.89 7.91
C ILE A 209 23.97 13.34 6.51
N PHE A 210 23.29 12.19 6.46
CA PHE A 210 22.85 11.59 5.20
C PHE A 210 21.53 12.19 4.76
N GLU A 211 21.28 12.18 3.45
CA GLU A 211 20.03 12.64 2.86
C GLU A 211 18.84 11.78 3.31
N TYR A 212 19.06 10.47 3.43
CA TYR A 212 18.03 9.50 3.78
C TYR A 212 18.46 8.60 4.94
N GLN A 213 17.49 8.18 5.75
CA GLN A 213 17.70 7.28 6.88
C GLN A 213 16.44 6.46 7.16
N LEU A 214 16.63 5.18 7.51
CA LEU A 214 15.63 4.34 8.12
C LEU A 214 16.22 3.69 9.38
N LYS A 215 15.61 3.93 10.54
CA LYS A 215 16.04 3.36 11.81
C LYS A 215 14.86 2.91 12.65
N GLY A 216 14.83 1.64 13.05
CA GLY A 216 13.78 1.09 13.89
C GLY A 216 13.83 -0.43 14.00
N ASN A 217 12.85 -1.00 14.68
CA ASN A 217 12.72 -2.45 14.88
C ASN A 217 11.67 -3.04 13.94
N THR A 218 11.83 -4.31 13.62
CA THR A 218 10.85 -5.06 12.84
C THR A 218 10.27 -6.19 13.68
N ASN A 219 9.03 -6.57 13.37
CA ASN A 219 8.39 -7.76 13.93
C ASN A 219 7.68 -8.49 12.78
N ASN A 220 7.94 -9.79 12.63
CA ASN A 220 7.48 -10.57 11.49
C ASN A 220 7.80 -9.87 10.14
N HIS A 221 9.02 -9.33 10.04
CA HIS A 221 9.53 -8.60 8.87
C HIS A 221 8.89 -7.25 8.54
N LEU A 222 7.93 -6.79 9.33
CA LEU A 222 7.25 -5.51 9.15
C LEU A 222 7.77 -4.47 10.14
N LYS A 223 7.72 -3.18 9.78
CA LYS A 223 8.04 -2.09 10.71
C LYS A 223 7.18 -2.20 11.97
N ASN A 224 7.78 -2.15 13.14
CA ASN A 224 7.06 -2.25 14.41
C ASN A 224 7.75 -1.47 15.54
N GLY A 225 6.96 -0.88 16.44
CA GLY A 225 7.48 -0.01 17.48
C GLY A 225 7.90 1.35 16.94
N TYR A 226 8.82 2.03 17.64
CA TYR A 226 9.26 3.37 17.27
C TYR A 226 10.24 3.36 16.10
N TRP A 227 10.03 4.27 15.14
CA TRP A 227 10.86 4.44 13.96
C TRP A 227 11.27 5.90 13.78
N ILE A 228 12.47 6.09 13.24
CA ILE A 228 13.00 7.37 12.78
C ILE A 228 13.32 7.22 11.31
N GLU A 229 12.79 8.13 10.50
CA GLU A 229 12.90 8.10 9.06
C GLU A 229 13.28 9.48 8.56
N LYS A 230 14.42 9.56 7.85
CA LYS A 230 14.73 10.74 7.08
C LYS A 230 14.38 10.45 5.62
N ARG A 231 13.35 11.11 5.12
CA ARG A 231 12.74 10.85 3.81
C ARG A 231 12.35 12.14 3.12
N TYR A 232 12.23 12.12 1.79
CA TYR A 232 11.75 13.26 1.03
C TYR A 232 10.29 13.59 1.38
N SER A 233 9.97 14.86 1.58
CA SER A 233 8.59 15.31 1.77
C SER A 233 8.21 16.30 0.68
N TYR A 234 7.08 16.05 0.02
CA TYR A 234 6.53 16.95 -0.99
C TYR A 234 6.05 18.26 -0.37
N GLU A 235 5.50 18.19 0.85
CA GLU A 235 5.02 19.35 1.59
C GLU A 235 6.12 20.37 1.90
N TYR A 236 7.36 19.89 2.14
CA TYR A 236 8.50 20.76 2.43
C TYR A 236 9.48 20.94 1.25
N GLY A 237 9.28 20.20 0.15
CA GLY A 237 10.20 20.19 -1.00
C GLY A 237 11.63 19.76 -0.66
N LYS A 238 11.83 19.01 0.44
CA LYS A 238 13.14 18.57 0.93
C LYS A 238 13.03 17.31 1.80
N SER A 239 14.18 16.67 2.06
CA SER A 239 14.26 15.57 3.01
C SER A 239 14.13 16.08 4.44
N ILE A 240 13.19 15.51 5.18
CA ILE A 240 12.87 15.87 6.57
C ILE A 240 13.00 14.65 7.46
N ILE A 241 13.11 14.86 8.77
CA ILE A 241 13.04 13.78 9.75
C ILE A 241 11.56 13.59 10.12
N GLN A 242 11.12 12.34 10.13
CA GLN A 242 9.82 11.91 10.61
C GLN A 242 10.02 10.81 11.63
N ASP A 243 9.28 10.83 12.72
CA ASP A 243 9.36 9.78 13.72
C ASP A 243 8.02 9.52 14.38
N GLY A 244 7.83 8.28 14.85
CA GLY A 244 6.57 7.83 15.41
C GLY A 244 6.53 6.31 15.52
N TYR A 245 5.34 5.79 15.85
CA TYR A 245 5.15 4.35 16.04
C TYR A 245 4.54 3.67 14.81
N TYR A 246 5.01 2.45 14.56
CA TYR A 246 4.39 1.47 13.69
C TYR A 246 3.79 0.32 14.49
N ILE A 247 2.65 -0.20 14.03
CA ILE A 247 2.09 -1.48 14.45
C ILE A 247 1.88 -2.33 13.19
N ASN A 248 2.54 -3.48 13.10
CA ASN A 248 2.43 -4.40 11.95
C ASN A 248 2.61 -3.72 10.58
N GLY A 249 3.60 -2.82 10.45
CA GLY A 249 3.89 -2.11 9.21
C GLY A 249 3.05 -0.85 8.95
N LEU A 250 2.11 -0.52 9.83
CA LEU A 250 1.20 0.63 9.67
C LEU A 250 1.49 1.73 10.69
N ARG A 251 1.53 2.99 10.23
CA ARG A 251 1.69 4.14 11.13
C ARG A 251 0.57 4.19 12.15
N ASN A 252 0.90 4.46 13.40
CA ASN A 252 -0.06 4.51 14.49
C ASN A 252 0.34 5.55 15.53
N GLY A 253 -0.67 6.21 16.11
CA GLY A 253 -0.46 7.30 17.06
C GLY A 253 0.08 8.56 16.39
N ASP A 254 0.83 9.34 17.15
CA ASP A 254 1.37 10.61 16.69
C ASP A 254 2.69 10.41 15.94
N TRP A 255 2.83 11.12 14.84
CA TRP A 255 4.02 11.17 14.00
C TRP A 255 4.50 12.61 13.88
N ASN A 256 5.75 12.85 14.28
CA ASN A 256 6.39 14.15 14.25
C ASN A 256 7.07 14.38 12.90
N PHE A 257 7.02 15.61 12.40
CA PHE A 257 7.63 16.04 11.14
C PHE A 257 8.53 17.23 11.42
N SER A 258 9.83 17.06 11.16
CA SER A 258 10.90 17.99 11.51
C SER A 258 11.77 18.33 10.29
N PRO A 259 11.49 19.44 9.59
CA PRO A 259 12.25 19.84 8.40
C PRO A 259 13.67 20.33 8.70
N GLU A 260 13.87 21.03 9.82
CA GLU A 260 15.16 21.66 10.18
C GLU A 260 15.53 21.50 11.66
N GLY A 261 14.96 20.50 12.35
CA GLY A 261 15.27 20.18 13.74
C GLY A 261 14.02 20.09 14.62
N PRO A 262 13.48 21.21 15.13
CA PRO A 262 12.25 21.19 15.90
C PRO A 262 11.10 20.54 15.14
N VAL A 263 10.17 19.94 15.88
CA VAL A 263 8.90 19.46 15.31
C VAL A 263 8.14 20.67 14.79
N ASP A 264 7.76 20.62 13.52
CA ASP A 264 6.97 21.65 12.86
C ASP A 264 5.50 21.21 12.77
N MET A 265 5.28 19.90 12.57
CA MET A 265 3.94 19.35 12.38
C MET A 265 3.82 17.97 13.01
N ILE A 266 2.64 17.68 13.54
CA ILE A 266 2.27 16.37 14.08
C ILE A 266 1.08 15.83 13.28
N LYS A 267 1.22 14.63 12.70
CA LYS A 267 0.12 13.89 12.07
C LYS A 267 -0.26 12.70 12.92
N LYS A 268 -1.55 12.51 13.19
CA LYS A 268 -2.07 11.38 13.96
C LYS A 268 -2.63 10.31 13.03
N PHE A 269 -2.29 9.06 13.30
CA PHE A 269 -2.72 7.90 12.54
C PHE A 269 -3.36 6.84 13.44
N ASP A 270 -4.29 6.09 12.87
CA ASP A 270 -4.85 4.87 13.46
C ASP A 270 -4.73 3.76 12.41
N ASN A 271 -3.82 2.80 12.65
CA ASN A 271 -3.56 1.68 11.74
C ASN A 271 -3.38 2.11 10.26
N GLY A 272 -2.55 3.11 10.01
CA GLY A 272 -2.23 3.63 8.68
C GLY A 272 -3.31 4.52 8.05
N ARG A 273 -4.40 4.79 8.77
CA ARG A 273 -5.39 5.80 8.39
C ARG A 273 -5.03 7.15 9.03
N PHE A 274 -4.94 8.18 8.21
CA PHE A 274 -4.78 9.55 8.70
C PHE A 274 -6.04 10.01 9.46
N ILE A 275 -5.84 10.60 10.64
CA ILE A 275 -6.91 11.06 11.53
C ILE A 275 -6.94 12.59 11.61
N SER A 276 -5.80 13.21 11.91
CA SER A 276 -5.71 14.65 12.11
C SER A 276 -4.28 15.16 11.95
N GLN A 277 -4.16 16.48 11.77
CA GLN A 277 -2.91 17.22 11.75
C GLN A 277 -2.98 18.38 12.74
N SER A 278 -1.89 18.63 13.45
CA SER A 278 -1.73 19.74 14.39
C SER A 278 -0.32 20.31 14.33
N TYR A 279 -0.16 21.50 14.88
CA TYR A 279 1.12 22.20 15.01
C TYR A 279 1.46 22.32 16.51
N PRO A 280 2.74 22.15 16.92
CA PRO A 280 3.17 22.22 18.31
C PRO A 280 2.89 23.56 19.02
#